data_AF-A0A3A8YZM7-F1
#
_entry.id   AF-A0A3A8YZM7-F1
#
_cell.length_a   1.000
_cell.length_b   1.000
_cell.length_c   1.000
_cell.angle_alpha   90.00
_cell.angle_beta   90.00
_cell.angle_gamma   90.00
#
_symmetry.space_group_name_H-M   'P 1'
#
loop_
_entity.id
_entity.type
_entity.pdbx_description
1 polymer ?
#
loop_
_entity_poly.entity_id
_entity_poly.type
_entity_poly.pdbx_seq_one_letter_code
_entity_poly.pdbx_strand_id
1 'polypeptide(L)'
;MIWEELQTIKSFSSSLESDVTIEDIEEKERELGVKIPAALRGSYLTFNEADPVFSASDEKIFPLRELAVYHSEGLTLVPFLSSSLGGKEICQLGFTPDLGPEDDPYYVQYHVQKFGGRDCLCIDYKNKIHLSSCLLFHFGKNLYQSKPDGIFTASFAVSAHEPEESIKTASQRFKLILGAYPDRFAMTFGLMGYNEELSLWMKSSVYGTHITILDPGAVDDYMRRLGITDYRWDRRGGEPVVQRADRPPIKKRPLHSLQPILDLVCEFLGAEKQGISQAEMEEAGQRFGISLPTPLLECYLQAPPQLRTGPDRFLAPDELRADEDQKIRFLVGDQGVPKYAFESGSPIVCRYDEQEQTWNEHALIDGFLAAELFWNAMGQEHLGVVLAELSQCTGRTFGAKGRLGRSLSPVGKELTRGCPRSLYASPDHKILALYDGERKTACLASVGEGPLKQLEEDAGIELSWLV
;
A
#
# COMPACT_ATOMS: atom_id res chain seq x y z
N MET A 1 -3.42 13.70 -28.22
CA MET A 1 -3.97 13.78 -26.84
C MET A 1 -2.90 13.47 -25.81
N ILE A 2 -2.06 12.44 -26.01
CA ILE A 2 -0.98 12.05 -25.08
C ILE A 2 0.43 12.14 -25.69
N TRP A 3 0.63 13.02 -26.67
CA TRP A 3 1.87 13.03 -27.47
C TRP A 3 3.10 13.39 -26.62
N GLU A 4 2.99 14.41 -25.79
CA GLU A 4 4.10 14.87 -24.94
C GLU A 4 4.51 13.75 -23.96
N GLU A 5 3.54 13.08 -23.34
CA GLU A 5 3.79 11.97 -22.42
C GLU A 5 4.43 10.77 -23.12
N LEU A 6 3.99 10.44 -24.34
CA LEU A 6 4.62 9.39 -25.15
C LEU A 6 6.06 9.75 -25.51
N GLN A 7 6.35 11.00 -25.86
CA GLN A 7 7.70 11.49 -26.14
C GLN A 7 8.58 11.44 -24.87
N THR A 8 8.03 11.81 -23.71
CA THR A 8 8.71 11.64 -22.43
C THR A 8 9.04 10.18 -22.19
N ILE A 9 8.08 9.25 -22.28
CA ILE A 9 8.32 7.80 -22.13
C ILE A 9 9.42 7.33 -23.10
N LYS A 10 9.34 7.74 -24.37
CA LYS A 10 10.29 7.38 -25.42
C LYS A 10 11.72 7.84 -25.13
N SER A 11 11.90 9.03 -24.58
CA SER A 11 13.23 9.55 -24.22
C SER A 11 14.00 8.67 -23.21
N PHE A 12 13.28 7.81 -22.48
CA PHE A 12 13.86 6.87 -21.52
C PHE A 12 13.99 5.44 -22.03
N SER A 13 13.45 5.15 -23.23
CA SER A 13 13.53 3.84 -23.89
C SER A 13 14.66 3.82 -24.92
N SER A 14 14.47 3.16 -26.07
CA SER A 14 15.43 3.17 -27.16
C SER A 14 15.40 4.50 -27.91
N SER A 15 16.54 4.90 -28.46
CA SER A 15 16.66 6.04 -29.38
C SER A 15 16.19 5.71 -30.81
N LEU A 16 15.53 4.57 -31.03
CA LEU A 16 15.04 4.19 -32.36
C LEU A 16 13.78 4.97 -32.67
N GLU A 17 13.79 5.76 -33.73
CA GLU A 17 12.57 6.40 -34.21
C GLU A 17 11.58 5.36 -34.76
N SER A 18 10.29 5.69 -34.76
CA SER A 18 9.31 4.84 -35.42
C SER A 18 9.55 4.80 -36.92
N ASP A 19 9.42 3.61 -37.51
CA ASP A 19 9.39 3.43 -38.96
C ASP A 19 7.97 3.56 -39.53
N VAL A 20 6.95 3.75 -38.67
CA VAL A 20 5.55 3.92 -39.06
C VAL A 20 5.29 5.37 -39.48
N THR A 21 4.69 5.54 -40.64
CA THR A 21 4.28 6.83 -41.20
C THR A 21 2.78 7.08 -41.04
N ILE A 22 2.34 8.30 -41.35
CA ILE A 22 0.90 8.61 -41.39
C ILE A 22 0.20 7.80 -42.47
N GLU A 23 0.86 7.61 -43.61
CA GLU A 23 0.36 6.85 -44.75
C GLU A 23 0.12 5.38 -44.39
N ASP A 24 1.01 4.78 -43.60
CA ASP A 24 0.86 3.39 -43.11
C ASP A 24 -0.38 3.25 -42.20
N ILE A 25 -0.62 4.23 -41.33
CA ILE A 25 -1.80 4.27 -40.47
C ILE A 25 -3.07 4.40 -41.30
N GLU A 26 -3.10 5.32 -42.27
CA GLU A 26 -4.25 5.50 -43.15
C GLU A 26 -4.52 4.26 -44.02
N GLU A 27 -3.47 3.56 -44.45
CA GLU A 27 -3.61 2.27 -45.12
C GLU A 27 -4.21 1.22 -44.19
N LYS A 28 -3.73 1.14 -42.96
CA LYS A 28 -4.26 0.20 -41.98
C LYS A 28 -5.72 0.52 -41.59
N GLU A 29 -6.09 1.78 -41.44
CA GLU A 29 -7.48 2.19 -41.21
C GLU A 29 -8.41 1.78 -42.36
N ARG A 30 -7.96 1.92 -43.62
CA ARG A 30 -8.69 1.42 -44.79
C ARG A 30 -8.84 -0.09 -44.78
N GLU A 31 -7.80 -0.82 -44.37
CA GLU A 31 -7.83 -2.29 -44.23
C GLU A 31 -8.81 -2.73 -43.14
N LEU A 32 -8.77 -2.08 -41.98
CA LEU A 32 -9.61 -2.42 -40.83
C LEU A 32 -11.06 -1.94 -41.01
N GLY A 33 -11.32 -0.93 -41.84
CA GLY A 33 -12.63 -0.31 -42.00
C GLY A 33 -13.08 0.52 -40.79
N VAL A 34 -12.14 0.88 -39.91
CA VAL A 34 -12.34 1.67 -38.69
C VAL A 34 -11.19 2.64 -38.52
N LYS A 35 -11.45 3.79 -37.89
CA LYS A 35 -10.39 4.73 -37.53
C LYS A 35 -9.62 4.25 -36.30
N ILE A 36 -8.31 4.47 -36.30
CA ILE A 36 -7.43 4.23 -35.16
C ILE A 36 -7.46 5.49 -34.28
N PRO A 37 -7.82 5.37 -32.98
CA PRO A 37 -7.91 6.51 -32.09
C PRO A 37 -6.60 7.29 -31.98
N ALA A 38 -6.70 8.59 -31.73
CA ALA A 38 -5.55 9.51 -31.75
C ALA A 38 -4.45 9.10 -30.75
N ALA A 39 -4.81 8.54 -29.60
CA ALA A 39 -3.85 8.06 -28.61
C ALA A 39 -3.04 6.86 -29.14
N LEU A 40 -3.71 5.86 -29.72
CA LEU A 40 -3.07 4.67 -30.28
C LEU A 40 -2.25 4.99 -31.55
N ARG A 41 -2.77 5.91 -32.38
CA ARG A 41 -2.03 6.50 -33.50
C ARG A 41 -0.71 7.12 -33.04
N GLY A 42 -0.77 7.95 -32.00
CA GLY A 42 0.41 8.57 -31.41
C GLY A 42 1.42 7.54 -30.93
N SER A 43 0.98 6.44 -30.34
CA SER A 43 1.85 5.34 -29.92
C SER A 43 2.64 4.72 -31.07
N TYR A 44 1.98 4.40 -32.19
CA TYR A 44 2.68 3.83 -33.34
C TYR A 44 3.65 4.80 -34.01
N LEU A 45 3.35 6.10 -34.01
CA LEU A 45 4.25 7.12 -34.55
C LEU A 45 5.45 7.42 -33.63
N THR A 46 5.36 7.11 -32.34
CA THR A 46 6.43 7.37 -31.37
C THR A 46 7.38 6.18 -31.19
N PHE A 47 6.87 4.95 -31.17
CA PHE A 47 7.65 3.77 -30.80
C PHE A 47 7.97 2.89 -32.00
N ASN A 48 9.21 2.40 -32.06
CA ASN A 48 9.65 1.44 -33.06
C ASN A 48 9.19 0.03 -32.67
N GLU A 49 8.88 -0.85 -33.62
CA GLU A 49 8.48 -2.23 -33.33
C GLU A 49 9.54 -3.03 -32.55
N ALA A 50 10.82 -2.62 -32.64
CA ALA A 50 11.90 -3.21 -31.85
C ALA A 50 11.91 -2.75 -30.38
N ASP A 51 11.07 -1.78 -29.99
CA ASP A 51 10.95 -1.37 -28.59
C ASP A 51 10.40 -2.50 -27.72
N PRO A 52 10.84 -2.61 -26.44
CA PRO A 52 10.43 -3.69 -25.54
C PRO A 52 8.91 -3.87 -25.39
N VAL A 53 8.15 -2.79 -25.56
CA VAL A 53 6.68 -2.81 -25.45
C VAL A 53 5.98 -3.71 -26.49
N PHE A 54 6.62 -3.97 -27.63
CA PHE A 54 6.11 -4.86 -28.68
C PHE A 54 6.65 -6.29 -28.58
N SER A 55 7.58 -6.55 -27.66
CA SER A 55 8.25 -7.86 -27.50
C SER A 55 8.20 -8.41 -26.08
N ALA A 56 7.51 -7.73 -25.17
CA ALA A 56 7.36 -8.17 -23.79
C ALA A 56 6.61 -9.50 -23.68
N SER A 57 7.09 -10.38 -22.79
CA SER A 57 6.53 -11.73 -22.61
C SER A 57 5.14 -11.73 -21.98
N ASP A 58 4.87 -10.76 -21.11
CA ASP A 58 3.69 -10.77 -20.24
C ASP A 58 2.60 -9.81 -20.72
N GLU A 59 2.98 -8.68 -21.34
CA GLU A 59 2.04 -7.68 -21.87
C GLU A 59 2.60 -7.05 -23.14
N LYS A 60 2.16 -7.55 -24.28
CA LYS A 60 2.61 -7.11 -25.60
C LYS A 60 1.57 -6.21 -26.24
N ILE A 61 1.98 -5.00 -26.65
CA ILE A 61 1.20 -4.20 -27.60
C ILE A 61 1.36 -4.81 -29.00
N PHE A 62 0.27 -4.92 -29.74
CA PHE A 62 0.31 -5.40 -31.11
C PHE A 62 0.92 -4.34 -32.03
N PRO A 63 1.94 -4.70 -32.84
CA PRO A 63 2.40 -3.88 -33.94
C PRO A 63 1.25 -3.46 -34.86
N LEU A 64 1.38 -2.32 -35.54
CA LEU A 64 0.34 -1.78 -36.42
C LEU A 64 -0.16 -2.83 -37.42
N ARG A 65 0.75 -3.59 -38.02
CA ARG A 65 0.42 -4.65 -38.98
C ARG A 65 -0.39 -5.81 -38.40
N GLU A 66 -0.27 -6.07 -37.10
CA GLU A 66 -0.96 -7.16 -36.38
C GLU A 66 -2.36 -6.76 -35.90
N LEU A 67 -2.74 -5.48 -36.02
CA LEU A 67 -4.10 -5.06 -35.71
C LEU A 67 -5.11 -5.77 -36.63
N ALA A 68 -6.19 -6.24 -36.01
CA ALA A 68 -7.30 -6.90 -36.68
C ALA A 68 -8.62 -6.43 -36.07
N VAL A 69 -9.71 -6.65 -36.79
CA VAL A 69 -11.06 -6.33 -36.33
C VAL A 69 -11.81 -7.62 -36.04
N TYR A 70 -12.46 -7.66 -34.89
CA TYR A 70 -13.37 -8.73 -34.49
C TYR A 70 -14.80 -8.19 -34.45
N HIS A 71 -15.70 -8.87 -35.16
CA HIS A 71 -17.13 -8.59 -35.10
C HIS A 71 -17.82 -9.65 -34.25
N SER A 72 -18.54 -9.22 -33.21
CA SER A 72 -19.33 -10.12 -32.37
C SER A 72 -20.60 -9.41 -31.90
N GLU A 73 -21.75 -10.03 -32.10
CA GLU A 73 -23.06 -9.56 -31.59
C GLU A 73 -23.39 -8.08 -31.85
N GLY A 74 -22.94 -7.54 -33.00
CA GLY A 74 -23.18 -6.14 -33.39
C GLY A 74 -22.16 -5.14 -32.85
N LEU A 75 -21.11 -5.61 -32.19
CA LEU A 75 -19.98 -4.80 -31.73
C LEU A 75 -18.76 -5.02 -32.61
N THR A 76 -18.04 -3.92 -32.87
CA THR A 76 -16.74 -3.93 -33.52
C THR A 76 -15.66 -3.75 -32.47
N LEU A 77 -14.77 -4.73 -32.35
CA LEU A 77 -13.64 -4.72 -31.41
C LEU A 77 -12.33 -4.69 -32.19
N VAL A 78 -11.43 -3.77 -31.82
CA VAL A 78 -10.06 -3.73 -32.32
C VAL A 78 -9.11 -3.99 -31.16
N PRO A 79 -8.50 -5.18 -31.09
CA PRO A 79 -7.48 -5.50 -30.10
C PRO A 79 -6.20 -4.73 -30.34
N PHE A 80 -5.56 -4.28 -29.27
CA PHE A 80 -4.27 -3.60 -29.36
C PHE A 80 -3.22 -4.13 -28.35
N LEU A 81 -3.62 -4.91 -27.36
CA LEU A 81 -2.71 -5.48 -26.36
C LEU A 81 -3.13 -6.90 -25.96
N SER A 82 -2.17 -7.80 -25.83
CA SER A 82 -2.35 -9.12 -25.22
C SER A 82 -1.61 -9.19 -23.89
N SER A 83 -2.27 -9.77 -22.88
CA SER A 83 -1.68 -10.04 -21.57
C SER A 83 -1.66 -11.55 -21.29
N SER A 84 -0.49 -12.05 -20.93
CA SER A 84 -0.25 -13.45 -20.62
C SER A 84 0.54 -13.60 -19.31
N LEU A 85 0.30 -14.71 -18.59
CA LEU A 85 1.08 -15.08 -17.41
C LEU A 85 1.52 -16.54 -17.56
N GLY A 86 2.83 -16.77 -17.53
CA GLY A 86 3.39 -18.11 -17.66
C GLY A 86 3.03 -18.79 -18.99
N GLY A 87 2.89 -18.01 -20.07
CA GLY A 87 2.51 -18.50 -21.40
C GLY A 87 1.02 -18.83 -21.58
N LYS A 88 0.18 -18.56 -20.57
CA LYS A 88 -1.29 -18.62 -20.69
C LYS A 88 -1.83 -17.21 -20.84
N GLU A 89 -2.59 -16.99 -21.91
CA GLU A 89 -3.32 -15.74 -22.12
C GLU A 89 -4.39 -15.57 -21.03
N ILE A 90 -4.30 -14.47 -20.28
CA ILE A 90 -5.26 -14.15 -19.21
C ILE A 90 -6.34 -13.20 -19.74
N CYS A 91 -5.92 -12.16 -20.46
CA CYS A 91 -6.84 -11.19 -21.02
C CYS A 91 -6.23 -10.44 -22.20
N GLN A 92 -7.09 -9.94 -23.07
CA GLN A 92 -6.72 -9.06 -24.17
C GLN A 92 -7.42 -7.71 -23.98
N LEU A 93 -6.79 -6.63 -24.43
CA LEU A 93 -7.36 -5.29 -24.41
C LEU A 93 -7.61 -4.83 -25.84
N GLY A 94 -8.76 -4.19 -26.03
CA GLY A 94 -9.13 -3.58 -27.29
C GLY A 94 -9.86 -2.26 -27.07
N PHE A 95 -10.27 -1.64 -28.16
CA PHE A 95 -11.25 -0.55 -28.11
C PHE A 95 -12.40 -0.88 -29.05
N THR A 96 -13.56 -0.29 -28.75
CA THR A 96 -14.74 -0.38 -29.61
C THR A 96 -14.98 1.01 -30.20
N PRO A 97 -14.93 1.19 -31.54
CA PRO A 97 -15.15 2.50 -32.17
C PRO A 97 -16.50 3.13 -31.81
N ASP A 98 -17.47 2.30 -31.45
CA ASP A 98 -18.84 2.72 -31.13
C ASP A 98 -19.01 3.22 -29.67
N LEU A 99 -17.98 3.15 -28.83
CA LEU A 99 -18.06 3.53 -27.41
C LEU A 99 -17.05 4.61 -27.01
N GLY A 100 -17.59 5.78 -26.62
CA GLY A 100 -16.82 6.91 -26.13
C GLY A 100 -16.54 7.96 -27.21
N PRO A 101 -15.69 8.95 -26.91
CA PRO A 101 -15.24 9.95 -27.88
C PRO A 101 -14.47 9.31 -29.05
N GLU A 102 -14.69 9.80 -30.28
CA GLU A 102 -14.05 9.27 -31.49
C GLU A 102 -12.51 9.24 -31.38
N ASP A 103 -11.92 10.26 -30.74
CA ASP A 103 -10.46 10.40 -30.63
C ASP A 103 -9.82 9.65 -29.45
N ASP A 104 -10.61 9.27 -28.44
CA ASP A 104 -10.13 8.61 -27.23
C ASP A 104 -11.23 7.73 -26.59
N PRO A 105 -11.58 6.62 -27.27
CA PRO A 105 -12.65 5.73 -26.82
C PRO A 105 -12.29 5.06 -25.51
N TYR A 106 -13.28 4.42 -24.89
CA TYR A 106 -12.98 3.60 -23.73
C TYR A 106 -12.29 2.30 -24.15
N TYR A 107 -11.26 1.90 -23.40
CA TYR A 107 -10.68 0.56 -23.60
C TYR A 107 -11.65 -0.49 -23.05
N VAL A 108 -11.61 -1.69 -23.62
CA VAL A 108 -12.36 -2.85 -23.15
C VAL A 108 -11.40 -3.99 -22.86
N GLN A 109 -11.67 -4.73 -21.78
CA GLN A 109 -11.01 -6.00 -21.53
C GLN A 109 -11.86 -7.09 -22.14
N TYR A 110 -11.24 -8.05 -22.81
CA TYR A 110 -11.96 -9.17 -23.39
C TYR A 110 -11.16 -10.46 -23.30
N HIS A 111 -11.87 -11.58 -23.45
CA HIS A 111 -11.27 -12.90 -23.55
C HIS A 111 -12.15 -13.78 -24.44
N VAL A 112 -11.53 -14.77 -25.07
CA VAL A 112 -12.23 -15.72 -25.95
C VAL A 112 -12.52 -16.99 -25.15
N GLN A 113 -13.80 -17.34 -25.01
CA GLN A 113 -14.23 -18.60 -24.38
C GLN A 113 -14.85 -19.54 -25.42
N LYS A 114 -14.61 -20.84 -25.27
CA LYS A 114 -15.26 -21.86 -26.10
C LYS A 114 -16.57 -22.32 -25.48
N PHE A 115 -17.69 -21.97 -26.11
CA PHE A 115 -19.00 -22.50 -25.76
C PHE A 115 -19.49 -23.43 -26.88
N GLY A 116 -19.70 -24.72 -26.55
CA GLY A 116 -20.23 -25.70 -27.50
C GLY A 116 -19.37 -25.90 -28.76
N GLY A 117 -18.05 -25.67 -28.68
CA GLY A 117 -17.12 -25.79 -29.80
C GLY A 117 -17.02 -24.55 -30.69
N ARG A 118 -17.69 -23.44 -30.35
CA ARG A 118 -17.53 -22.14 -31.00
C ARG A 118 -16.80 -21.17 -30.08
N ASP A 119 -15.96 -20.34 -30.66
CA ASP A 119 -15.30 -19.23 -29.96
C ASP A 119 -16.33 -18.11 -29.75
N CYS A 120 -16.56 -17.76 -28.50
CA CYS A 120 -17.42 -16.66 -28.05
C CYS A 120 -16.54 -15.58 -27.43
N LEU A 121 -16.80 -14.34 -27.82
CA LEU A 121 -16.10 -13.18 -27.30
C LEU A 121 -16.80 -12.71 -26.01
N CYS A 122 -16.10 -12.75 -24.89
CA CYS A 122 -16.58 -12.22 -23.63
C CYS A 122 -15.91 -10.86 -23.39
N ILE A 123 -16.68 -9.78 -23.59
CA ILE A 123 -16.22 -8.41 -23.35
C ILE A 123 -16.64 -7.99 -21.94
N ASP A 124 -15.66 -7.64 -21.12
CA ASP A 124 -15.85 -7.01 -19.83
C ASP A 124 -15.70 -5.49 -19.98
N TYR A 125 -16.83 -4.81 -19.81
CA TYR A 125 -16.86 -3.36 -19.70
C TYR A 125 -16.38 -2.96 -18.31
N LYS A 126 -15.06 -2.96 -18.15
CA LYS A 126 -14.47 -2.25 -17.01
C LYS A 126 -14.82 -0.77 -17.13
N ASN A 127 -14.93 -0.11 -15.98
CA ASN A 127 -15.25 1.32 -15.81
C ASN A 127 -14.86 2.17 -17.02
N LYS A 128 -15.69 3.17 -17.39
CA LYS A 128 -15.45 4.15 -18.47
C LYS A 128 -14.07 4.82 -18.37
N ILE A 129 -13.04 4.13 -18.85
CA ILE A 129 -11.64 4.52 -18.77
C ILE A 129 -11.12 4.67 -20.18
N HIS A 130 -10.51 5.81 -20.43
CA HIS A 130 -10.01 6.17 -21.74
C HIS A 130 -8.82 5.30 -22.16
N LEU A 131 -8.77 5.02 -23.47
CA LEU A 131 -7.70 4.29 -24.12
C LEU A 131 -6.34 4.96 -23.88
N SER A 132 -6.29 6.29 -23.89
CA SER A 132 -5.09 7.08 -23.58
C SER A 132 -4.47 6.74 -22.22
N SER A 133 -5.25 6.75 -21.14
CA SER A 133 -4.81 6.37 -19.78
C SER A 133 -4.26 4.94 -19.75
N CYS A 134 -4.96 4.02 -20.43
CA CYS A 134 -4.56 2.61 -20.54
C CYS A 134 -3.21 2.47 -21.26
N LEU A 135 -3.02 3.15 -22.39
CA LEU A 135 -1.78 3.12 -23.15
C LEU A 135 -0.61 3.66 -22.32
N LEU A 136 -0.73 4.86 -21.73
CA LEU A 136 0.33 5.45 -20.92
C LEU A 136 0.80 4.54 -19.79
N PHE A 137 -0.14 3.87 -19.12
CA PHE A 137 0.20 2.90 -18.08
C PHE A 137 0.98 1.72 -18.62
N HIS A 138 0.53 1.09 -19.71
CA HIS A 138 1.21 -0.10 -20.24
C HIS A 138 2.55 0.23 -20.89
N PHE A 139 2.69 1.39 -21.55
CA PHE A 139 3.98 1.87 -22.05
C PHE A 139 4.95 2.16 -20.90
N GLY A 140 4.50 2.89 -19.87
CA GLY A 140 5.31 3.17 -18.68
C GLY A 140 5.69 1.89 -17.93
N LYS A 141 4.76 0.95 -17.77
CA LYS A 141 5.00 -0.34 -17.10
C LYS A 141 6.00 -1.19 -17.87
N ASN A 142 5.88 -1.31 -19.19
CA ASN A 142 6.83 -2.05 -20.01
C ASN A 142 8.23 -1.46 -19.94
N LEU A 143 8.34 -0.13 -19.97
CA LEU A 143 9.60 0.57 -19.78
C LEU A 143 10.19 0.33 -18.37
N TYR A 144 9.37 0.40 -17.33
CA TYR A 144 9.77 0.02 -15.97
C TYR A 144 10.31 -1.41 -15.93
N GLN A 145 9.60 -2.34 -16.58
CA GLN A 145 9.98 -3.74 -16.64
C GLN A 145 11.24 -3.99 -17.50
N SER A 146 11.57 -3.12 -18.45
CA SER A 146 12.79 -3.28 -19.25
C SER A 146 14.06 -2.86 -18.50
N LYS A 147 13.96 -2.28 -17.30
CA LYS A 147 15.13 -1.89 -16.49
C LYS A 147 15.59 -3.07 -15.60
N PRO A 148 16.91 -3.24 -15.40
CA PRO A 148 17.47 -4.42 -14.74
C PRO A 148 17.24 -4.45 -13.23
N ASP A 149 17.21 -3.29 -12.56
CA ASP A 149 17.11 -3.20 -11.11
C ASP A 149 15.94 -2.31 -10.67
N GLY A 150 15.27 -2.75 -9.61
CA GLY A 150 14.22 -2.00 -8.96
C GLY A 150 14.26 -2.14 -7.44
N ILE A 151 13.60 -1.21 -6.77
CA ILE A 151 13.36 -1.23 -5.34
C ILE A 151 11.89 -1.25 -5.09
N PHE A 152 11.47 -2.15 -4.21
CA PHE A 152 10.15 -2.17 -3.64
C PHE A 152 10.15 -1.45 -2.30
N THR A 153 9.25 -0.47 -2.17
CA THR A 153 8.94 0.19 -0.90
C THR A 153 7.51 -0.15 -0.54
N ALA A 154 7.30 -0.73 0.64
CA ALA A 154 5.97 -1.14 1.07
C ALA A 154 5.07 0.10 1.28
N SER A 155 3.80 -0.01 0.86
CA SER A 155 2.80 1.07 0.88
C SER A 155 2.56 1.67 2.27
N PHE A 156 2.90 0.95 3.34
CA PHE A 156 2.73 1.43 4.72
C PHE A 156 3.49 2.74 5.02
N ALA A 157 4.46 3.16 4.18
CA ALA A 157 5.13 4.45 4.27
C ALA A 157 4.34 5.63 3.65
N VAL A 158 3.21 5.37 2.98
CA VAL A 158 2.38 6.33 2.23
C VAL A 158 0.88 6.18 2.58
N SER A 159 0.56 5.56 3.72
CA SER A 159 -0.81 5.19 4.09
C SER A 159 -1.72 6.40 4.32
N ALA A 160 -2.53 6.74 3.32
CA ALA A 160 -3.88 7.21 3.58
C ALA A 160 -4.82 6.01 3.47
N HIS A 161 -5.80 5.88 4.36
CA HIS A 161 -6.75 4.76 4.33
C HIS A 161 -7.64 4.74 3.07
N GLU A 162 -7.60 5.82 2.28
CA GLU A 162 -8.18 5.87 0.94
C GLU A 162 -7.13 5.64 -0.17
N PRO A 163 -7.39 4.74 -1.13
CA PRO A 163 -6.51 4.51 -2.29
C PRO A 163 -6.21 5.78 -3.08
N GLU A 164 -7.18 6.70 -3.20
CA GLU A 164 -7.04 7.96 -3.93
C GLU A 164 -6.04 8.91 -3.24
N GLU A 165 -6.17 9.08 -1.92
CA GLU A 165 -5.23 9.89 -1.14
C GLU A 165 -3.84 9.28 -1.08
N SER A 166 -3.73 7.94 -1.01
CA SER A 166 -2.45 7.23 -1.07
C SER A 166 -1.74 7.47 -2.40
N ILE A 167 -2.46 7.40 -3.51
CA ILE A 167 -1.93 7.66 -4.86
C ILE A 167 -1.51 9.12 -5.01
N LYS A 168 -2.31 10.07 -4.51
CA LYS A 168 -2.00 11.50 -4.53
C LYS A 168 -0.76 11.82 -3.68
N THR A 169 -0.68 11.25 -2.48
CA THR A 169 0.45 11.41 -1.56
C THR A 169 1.72 10.81 -2.17
N ALA A 170 1.64 9.63 -2.78
CA ALA A 170 2.75 9.04 -3.52
C ALA A 170 3.21 9.96 -4.66
N SER A 171 2.28 10.40 -5.52
CA SER A 171 2.59 11.29 -6.65
C SER A 171 3.26 12.59 -6.21
N GLN A 172 2.77 13.23 -5.15
CA GLN A 172 3.35 14.45 -4.59
C GLN A 172 4.72 14.22 -3.95
N ARG A 173 4.84 13.19 -3.10
CA ARG A 173 6.09 12.85 -2.40
C ARG A 173 7.20 12.51 -3.39
N PHE A 174 6.85 11.85 -4.49
CA PHE A 174 7.79 11.42 -5.52
C PHE A 174 7.81 12.33 -6.75
N LYS A 175 7.13 13.48 -6.74
CA LYS A 175 7.10 14.47 -7.84
C LYS A 175 6.92 13.83 -9.23
N LEU A 176 5.93 12.97 -9.38
CA LEU A 176 5.76 12.15 -10.57
C LEU A 176 5.10 12.94 -11.71
N ILE A 177 5.73 12.94 -12.89
CA ILE A 177 5.28 13.72 -14.06
C ILE A 177 4.20 13.01 -14.87
N LEU A 178 4.15 11.68 -14.82
CA LEU A 178 3.17 10.87 -15.56
C LEU A 178 2.00 10.39 -14.67
N GLY A 179 1.89 10.98 -13.48
CA GLY A 179 0.90 10.60 -12.48
C GLY A 179 -0.52 10.96 -12.90
N ALA A 180 -1.29 9.93 -13.28
CA ALA A 180 -2.73 9.88 -13.54
C ALA A 180 -3.46 11.21 -13.83
N TYR A 181 -3.99 11.29 -15.05
CA TYR A 181 -5.27 11.97 -15.29
C TYR A 181 -6.28 11.50 -14.21
N PRO A 182 -7.09 12.41 -13.63
CA PRO A 182 -7.93 12.13 -12.47
C PRO A 182 -9.10 11.19 -12.81
N ASP A 183 -8.81 9.92 -13.10
CA ASP A 183 -9.78 8.90 -13.49
C ASP A 183 -9.64 7.62 -12.64
N ARG A 184 -10.63 6.73 -12.79
CA ARG A 184 -10.74 5.45 -12.05
C ARG A 184 -9.61 4.45 -12.38
N PHE A 185 -8.78 4.70 -13.38
CA PHE A 185 -7.76 3.76 -13.80
C PHE A 185 -6.66 3.65 -12.75
N ALA A 186 -6.23 4.77 -12.16
CA ALA A 186 -5.18 4.79 -11.14
C ALA A 186 -5.57 3.97 -9.90
N MET A 187 -6.84 4.03 -9.48
CA MET A 187 -7.36 3.20 -8.39
C MET A 187 -7.30 1.69 -8.71
N THR A 188 -7.51 1.34 -9.99
CA THR A 188 -7.64 -0.05 -10.42
C THR A 188 -6.27 -0.69 -10.67
N PHE A 189 -5.33 0.04 -11.26
CA PHE A 189 -4.05 -0.50 -11.75
C PHE A 189 -2.80 0.11 -11.11
N GLY A 190 -2.98 1.17 -10.32
CA GLY A 190 -1.89 1.96 -9.76
C GLY A 190 -1.45 3.10 -10.68
N LEU A 191 -0.45 3.85 -10.21
CA LEU A 191 0.11 5.00 -10.88
C LEU A 191 1.48 4.65 -11.45
N MET A 192 1.69 4.99 -12.73
CA MET A 192 3.00 5.01 -13.35
C MET A 192 3.50 6.45 -13.37
N GLY A 193 4.74 6.66 -12.99
CA GLY A 193 5.31 7.99 -12.87
C GLY A 193 6.79 7.99 -13.18
N TYR A 194 7.27 9.12 -13.69
CA TYR A 194 8.69 9.40 -13.79
C TYR A 194 9.03 10.58 -12.90
N ASN A 195 10.10 10.45 -12.12
CA ASN A 195 10.69 11.54 -11.37
C ASN A 195 11.90 12.08 -12.14
N GLU A 196 11.77 13.27 -12.73
CA GLU A 196 12.84 13.95 -13.47
C GLU A 196 14.06 14.27 -12.61
N GLU A 197 13.85 14.78 -11.40
CA GLU A 197 14.92 15.18 -10.48
C GLU A 197 15.90 14.04 -10.20
N LEU A 198 15.38 12.82 -10.14
CA LEU A 198 16.13 11.63 -9.76
C LEU A 198 16.40 10.72 -10.93
N SER A 199 15.78 11.01 -12.06
CA SER A 199 15.78 10.17 -13.24
C SER A 199 15.29 8.73 -13.01
N LEU A 200 14.24 8.56 -12.20
CA LEU A 200 13.72 7.26 -11.80
C LEU A 200 12.30 7.01 -12.30
N TRP A 201 12.01 5.78 -12.71
CA TRP A 201 10.65 5.33 -13.01
C TRP A 201 10.03 4.69 -11.81
N MET A 202 8.73 4.92 -11.63
CA MET A 202 8.02 4.50 -10.44
C MET A 202 6.68 3.91 -10.81
N LYS A 203 6.35 2.79 -10.17
CA LYS A 203 5.03 2.17 -10.20
C LYS A 203 4.50 2.12 -8.78
N SER A 204 3.49 2.92 -8.48
CA SER A 204 2.81 2.90 -7.19
C SER A 204 1.48 2.17 -7.31
N SER A 205 1.15 1.33 -6.33
CA SER A 205 -0.18 0.74 -6.17
C SER A 205 -0.54 0.69 -4.70
N VAL A 206 -1.77 0.27 -4.38
CA VAL A 206 -2.22 0.05 -2.99
C VAL A 206 -1.28 -0.87 -2.20
N TYR A 207 -0.56 -1.78 -2.88
CA TYR A 207 0.34 -2.74 -2.25
C TYR A 207 1.76 -2.19 -2.03
N GLY A 208 2.17 -1.15 -2.75
CA GLY A 208 3.48 -0.53 -2.57
C GLY A 208 3.97 0.22 -3.80
N THR A 209 5.09 0.90 -3.62
CA THR A 209 5.74 1.67 -4.67
C THR A 209 7.03 1.00 -5.08
N HIS A 210 7.08 0.60 -6.35
CA HIS A 210 8.28 0.12 -6.99
C HIS A 210 9.00 1.27 -7.70
N ILE A 211 10.33 1.28 -7.65
CA ILE A 211 11.19 2.36 -8.15
C ILE A 211 12.30 1.71 -8.97
N THR A 212 12.42 2.00 -10.26
CA THR A 212 13.62 1.61 -11.02
C THR A 212 14.79 2.45 -10.54
N ILE A 213 15.95 1.85 -10.41
CA ILE A 213 17.16 2.59 -10.07
C ILE A 213 18.28 2.21 -11.02
N LEU A 214 18.92 3.24 -11.58
CA LEU A 214 20.02 3.10 -12.54
C LEU A 214 21.38 2.86 -11.85
N ASP A 215 21.55 3.32 -10.61
CA ASP A 215 22.76 3.15 -9.80
C ASP A 215 22.43 2.74 -8.35
N PRO A 216 22.81 1.52 -7.91
CA PRO A 216 22.65 1.07 -6.54
C PRO A 216 23.30 1.92 -5.45
N GLY A 217 24.35 2.67 -5.74
CA GLY A 217 25.01 3.54 -4.77
C GLY A 217 24.17 4.76 -4.37
N ALA A 218 23.28 5.24 -5.25
CA ALA A 218 22.49 6.46 -5.04
C ALA A 218 21.24 6.25 -4.16
N VAL A 219 20.94 5.00 -3.83
CA VAL A 219 19.68 4.58 -3.22
C VAL A 219 19.55 4.98 -1.78
N ASP A 220 20.55 4.69 -0.98
CA ASP A 220 20.48 4.93 0.45
C ASP A 220 20.29 6.41 0.76
N ASP A 221 21.01 7.27 0.05
CA ASP A 221 20.87 8.71 0.19
C ASP A 221 19.54 9.21 -0.35
N TYR A 222 19.00 8.57 -1.39
CA TYR A 222 17.66 8.86 -1.88
C TYR A 222 16.56 8.48 -0.87
N MET A 223 16.57 7.25 -0.36
CA MET A 223 15.60 6.77 0.61
C MET A 223 15.66 7.57 1.92
N ARG A 224 16.86 7.89 2.41
CA ARG A 224 17.03 8.77 3.58
C ARG A 224 16.48 10.18 3.36
N ARG A 225 16.68 10.78 2.18
CA ARG A 225 16.09 12.10 1.84
C ARG A 225 14.56 12.06 1.88
N LEU A 226 13.98 10.95 1.45
CA LEU A 226 12.53 10.74 1.51
C LEU A 226 12.02 10.31 2.89
N GLY A 227 12.90 10.05 3.86
CA GLY A 227 12.51 9.50 5.16
C GLY A 227 11.97 8.07 5.08
N ILE A 228 12.30 7.31 4.03
CA ILE A 228 11.96 5.90 3.87
C ILE A 228 13.11 5.09 4.46
N THR A 229 12.82 4.33 5.51
CA THR A 229 13.83 3.55 6.26
C THR A 229 13.73 2.05 5.99
N ASP A 230 12.61 1.57 5.47
CA ASP A 230 12.38 0.15 5.18
C ASP A 230 12.07 -0.01 3.67
N TYR A 231 12.96 -0.69 2.95
CA TYR A 231 12.78 -1.00 1.53
C TYR A 231 13.49 -2.31 1.15
N ARG A 232 13.09 -2.90 0.02
CA ARG A 232 13.63 -4.16 -0.48
C ARG A 232 14.19 -3.98 -1.89
N TRP A 233 15.39 -4.50 -2.15
CA TRP A 233 15.92 -4.59 -3.50
C TRP A 233 15.33 -5.79 -4.24
N ASP A 234 14.66 -5.51 -5.35
CA ASP A 234 14.20 -6.51 -6.31
C ASP A 234 15.13 -6.47 -7.53
N ARG A 235 16.24 -7.22 -7.48
CA ARG A 235 17.18 -7.35 -8.59
C ARG A 235 16.67 -8.38 -9.60
N ARG A 236 16.54 -8.03 -10.89
CA ARG A 236 16.18 -9.03 -11.90
C ARG A 236 17.36 -9.96 -12.16
N GLY A 237 17.19 -11.24 -11.82
CA GLY A 237 18.18 -12.29 -12.06
C GLY A 237 19.16 -12.55 -10.91
N GLY A 238 18.93 -11.96 -9.73
CA GLY A 238 19.67 -12.25 -8.50
C GLY A 238 18.73 -12.51 -7.34
N GLU A 239 19.29 -12.93 -6.19
CA GLU A 239 18.48 -12.98 -4.97
C GLU A 239 18.09 -11.57 -4.53
N PRO A 240 16.85 -11.36 -4.08
CA PRO A 240 16.43 -10.07 -3.54
C PRO A 240 17.33 -9.71 -2.36
N VAL A 241 17.84 -8.47 -2.35
CA VAL A 241 18.64 -7.96 -1.24
C VAL A 241 17.73 -7.15 -0.34
N VAL A 242 17.30 -7.75 0.75
CA VAL A 242 16.45 -7.07 1.72
C VAL A 242 17.33 -6.13 2.54
N GLN A 243 17.35 -4.85 2.17
CA GLN A 243 18.00 -3.81 2.97
C GLN A 243 16.98 -3.22 3.94
N ARG A 244 16.72 -3.98 5.01
CA ARG A 244 16.06 -3.40 6.20
C ARG A 244 17.07 -2.42 6.81
N ALA A 245 16.61 -1.28 7.33
CA ALA A 245 17.45 -0.54 8.25
C ALA A 245 17.97 -1.54 9.30
N ASP A 246 19.27 -1.53 9.60
CA ASP A 246 19.82 -2.30 10.71
C ASP A 246 19.10 -1.85 11.98
N ARG A 247 18.00 -2.54 12.29
CA ARG A 247 17.24 -2.30 13.51
C ARG A 247 18.16 -2.84 14.59
N PRO A 248 18.62 -1.99 15.53
CA PRO A 248 19.41 -2.48 16.63
C PRO A 248 18.62 -3.61 17.30
N PRO A 249 19.29 -4.70 17.69
CA PRO A 249 18.61 -5.86 18.28
C PRO A 249 17.76 -5.41 19.47
N ILE A 250 16.57 -5.98 19.58
CA ILE A 250 15.61 -5.59 20.62
C ILE A 250 16.21 -5.96 21.96
N LYS A 251 16.49 -4.94 22.78
CA LYS A 251 17.04 -5.15 24.11
C LYS A 251 15.95 -5.71 25.03
N LYS A 252 16.01 -7.02 25.27
CA LYS A 252 15.11 -7.73 26.19
C LYS A 252 15.12 -7.07 27.58
N ARG A 253 13.93 -6.91 28.15
CA ARG A 253 13.70 -6.43 29.52
C ARG A 253 12.46 -7.12 30.12
N PRO A 254 12.28 -7.07 31.46
CA PRO A 254 11.03 -7.48 32.08
C PRO A 254 9.85 -6.69 31.50
N LEU A 255 8.74 -7.39 31.30
CA LEU A 255 7.49 -6.79 30.83
C LEU A 255 6.81 -6.02 31.96
N HIS A 256 6.23 -4.87 31.62
CA HIS A 256 5.45 -4.05 32.54
C HIS A 256 3.94 -4.27 32.34
N SER A 257 3.18 -4.07 33.42
CA SER A 257 1.70 -4.15 33.36
C SER A 257 1.13 -3.11 32.41
N LEU A 258 0.17 -3.55 31.59
CA LEU A 258 -0.59 -2.77 30.63
C LEU A 258 -1.78 -2.02 31.25
N GLN A 259 -2.07 -2.26 32.54
CA GLN A 259 -3.18 -1.63 33.26
C GLN A 259 -3.32 -0.11 33.03
N PRO A 260 -2.26 0.71 33.14
CA PRO A 260 -2.40 2.15 32.97
C PRO A 260 -2.87 2.55 31.55
N ILE A 261 -2.52 1.74 30.55
CA ILE A 261 -2.95 1.98 29.16
C ILE A 261 -4.39 1.51 28.97
N LEU A 262 -4.77 0.37 29.54
CA LEU A 262 -6.16 -0.11 29.50
C LEU A 262 -7.11 0.87 30.18
N ASP A 263 -6.75 1.38 31.36
CA ASP A 263 -7.52 2.41 32.07
C ASP A 263 -7.73 3.64 31.18
N LEU A 264 -6.65 4.17 30.62
CA LEU A 264 -6.67 5.36 29.77
C LEU A 264 -7.55 5.17 28.54
N VAL A 265 -7.39 4.06 27.81
CA VAL A 265 -8.13 3.83 26.57
C VAL A 265 -9.61 3.55 26.86
N CYS A 266 -9.93 2.85 27.94
CA CYS A 266 -11.31 2.64 28.37
C CYS A 266 -11.97 3.97 28.77
N GLU A 267 -11.26 4.83 29.50
CA GLU A 267 -11.74 6.17 29.86
C GLU A 267 -11.97 7.04 28.63
N PHE A 268 -11.02 7.05 27.69
CA PHE A 268 -11.13 7.77 26.42
C PHE A 268 -12.37 7.37 25.62
N LEU A 269 -12.67 6.06 25.56
CA LEU A 269 -13.85 5.54 24.85
C LEU A 269 -15.14 5.61 25.67
N GLY A 270 -15.09 5.99 26.95
CA GLY A 270 -16.23 5.87 27.86
C GLY A 270 -16.73 4.43 28.02
N ALA A 271 -15.84 3.46 27.92
CA ALA A 271 -16.14 2.03 27.96
C ALA A 271 -15.80 1.41 29.31
N GLU A 272 -16.60 0.45 29.76
CA GLU A 272 -16.27 -0.36 30.93
C GLU A 272 -15.29 -1.47 30.56
N LYS A 273 -14.39 -1.82 31.48
CA LYS A 273 -13.50 -2.97 31.33
C LYS A 273 -14.33 -4.25 31.32
N GLN A 274 -14.26 -4.98 30.21
CA GLN A 274 -15.01 -6.22 30.03
C GLN A 274 -14.21 -7.22 29.20
N GLY A 275 -13.44 -8.07 29.86
CA GLY A 275 -12.70 -9.13 29.18
C GLY A 275 -13.33 -10.52 29.33
N ILE A 276 -12.51 -11.49 28.98
CA ILE A 276 -12.76 -12.93 29.08
C ILE A 276 -12.59 -13.36 30.54
N SER A 277 -13.28 -14.42 30.96
CA SER A 277 -13.13 -14.92 32.32
C SER A 277 -11.74 -15.49 32.59
N GLN A 278 -11.29 -15.38 33.85
CA GLN A 278 -10.03 -15.98 34.30
C GLN A 278 -10.00 -17.50 34.03
N ALA A 279 -11.12 -18.19 34.24
CA ALA A 279 -11.23 -19.64 34.04
C ALA A 279 -11.00 -20.04 32.57
N GLU A 280 -11.58 -19.31 31.61
CA GLU A 280 -11.38 -19.57 30.17
C GLU A 280 -9.91 -19.35 29.76
N MET A 281 -9.26 -18.31 30.31
CA MET A 281 -7.84 -18.05 30.03
C MET A 281 -6.92 -19.10 30.66
N GLU A 282 -7.25 -19.59 31.85
CA GLU A 282 -6.53 -20.68 32.51
C GLU A 282 -6.69 -22.00 31.75
N GLU A 283 -7.89 -22.31 31.26
CA GLU A 283 -8.15 -23.49 30.43
C GLU A 283 -7.33 -23.42 29.13
N ALA A 284 -7.31 -22.27 28.46
CA ALA A 284 -6.48 -22.05 27.28
C ALA A 284 -4.99 -22.25 27.60
N GLY A 285 -4.48 -21.66 28.69
CA GLY A 285 -3.09 -21.85 29.12
C GLY A 285 -2.74 -23.31 29.41
N GLN A 286 -3.62 -24.04 30.09
CA GLN A 286 -3.44 -25.47 30.40
C GLN A 286 -3.42 -26.34 29.14
N ARG A 287 -4.31 -26.09 28.17
CA ARG A 287 -4.38 -26.83 26.90
C ARG A 287 -3.06 -26.81 26.14
N PHE A 288 -2.27 -25.75 26.27
CA PHE A 288 -1.02 -25.58 25.53
C PHE A 288 0.23 -25.69 26.41
N GLY A 289 0.06 -25.88 27.73
CA GLY A 289 1.18 -25.93 28.68
C GLY A 289 1.97 -24.62 28.74
N ILE A 290 1.33 -23.49 28.44
CA ILE A 290 1.98 -22.19 28.29
C ILE A 290 1.37 -21.18 29.26
N SER A 291 2.25 -20.39 29.88
CA SER A 291 1.87 -19.17 30.59
C SER A 291 1.89 -17.99 29.62
N LEU A 292 0.74 -17.33 29.45
CA LEU A 292 0.67 -16.10 28.65
C LEU A 292 1.48 -14.99 29.33
N PRO A 293 2.19 -14.14 28.56
CA PRO A 293 2.83 -12.95 29.07
C PRO A 293 1.82 -12.06 29.80
N THR A 294 2.17 -11.55 30.98
CA THR A 294 1.26 -10.73 31.81
C THR A 294 0.54 -9.62 31.05
N PRO A 295 1.19 -8.81 30.19
CA PRO A 295 0.50 -7.74 29.46
C PRO A 295 -0.56 -8.27 28.49
N LEU A 296 -0.31 -9.43 27.86
CA LEU A 296 -1.26 -10.07 26.96
C LEU A 296 -2.44 -10.67 27.73
N LEU A 297 -2.18 -11.30 28.88
CA LEU A 297 -3.23 -11.80 29.76
C LEU A 297 -4.14 -10.66 30.24
N GLU A 298 -3.56 -9.51 30.62
CA GLU A 298 -4.32 -8.33 31.01
C GLU A 298 -5.23 -7.81 29.88
N CYS A 299 -4.76 -7.80 28.63
CA CYS A 299 -5.61 -7.51 27.47
C CYS A 299 -6.83 -8.42 27.42
N TYR A 300 -6.64 -9.74 27.50
CA TYR A 300 -7.75 -10.69 27.42
C TYR A 300 -8.75 -10.53 28.56
N LEU A 301 -8.27 -10.34 29.78
CA LEU A 301 -9.12 -10.30 30.98
C LEU A 301 -9.86 -8.97 31.17
N GLN A 302 -9.38 -7.88 30.56
CA GLN A 302 -9.90 -6.54 30.89
C GLN A 302 -10.25 -5.66 29.70
N ALA A 303 -9.68 -5.89 28.51
CA ALA A 303 -10.01 -5.06 27.36
C ALA A 303 -11.44 -5.38 26.88
N PRO A 304 -12.33 -4.38 26.76
CA PRO A 304 -13.66 -4.56 26.18
C PRO A 304 -13.58 -5.18 24.77
N PRO A 305 -14.62 -5.90 24.32
CA PRO A 305 -14.59 -6.63 23.05
C PRO A 305 -14.15 -5.77 21.86
N GLN A 306 -14.62 -4.53 21.79
CA GLN A 306 -14.29 -3.57 20.75
C GLN A 306 -12.78 -3.25 20.64
N LEU A 307 -12.03 -3.31 21.75
CA LEU A 307 -10.56 -3.14 21.73
C LEU A 307 -9.82 -4.42 21.32
N ARG A 308 -10.53 -5.54 21.18
CA ARG A 308 -9.97 -6.83 20.73
C ARG A 308 -10.37 -7.17 19.29
N THR A 309 -11.29 -6.40 18.72
CA THR A 309 -11.82 -6.53 17.35
C THR A 309 -11.58 -5.24 16.58
N GLY A 310 -10.35 -5.05 16.09
CA GLY A 310 -9.98 -4.00 15.14
C GLY A 310 -9.46 -4.60 13.83
N PRO A 311 -8.80 -3.81 12.96
CA PRO A 311 -8.18 -4.30 11.72
C PRO A 311 -7.20 -5.44 11.96
N ASP A 312 -6.52 -5.39 13.11
CA ASP A 312 -5.82 -6.53 13.67
C ASP A 312 -6.64 -7.11 14.83
N ARG A 313 -7.16 -8.33 14.62
CA ARG A 313 -8.03 -9.04 15.56
C ARG A 313 -7.21 -9.90 16.51
N PHE A 314 -7.52 -9.81 17.80
CA PHE A 314 -7.01 -10.76 18.79
C PHE A 314 -7.68 -12.11 18.60
N LEU A 315 -6.88 -13.17 18.52
CA LEU A 315 -7.39 -14.53 18.50
C LEU A 315 -8.10 -14.83 19.82
N ALA A 316 -9.26 -15.49 19.75
CA ALA A 316 -9.95 -15.97 20.93
C ALA A 316 -9.14 -17.08 21.64
N PRO A 317 -9.35 -17.32 22.94
CA PRO A 317 -8.55 -18.27 23.71
C PRO A 317 -8.56 -19.70 23.15
N ASP A 318 -9.67 -20.10 22.52
CA ASP A 318 -9.83 -21.39 21.87
C ASP A 318 -9.11 -21.49 20.51
N GLU A 319 -8.84 -20.35 19.88
CA GLU A 319 -8.09 -20.20 18.62
C GLU A 319 -6.57 -20.11 18.83
N LEU A 320 -6.10 -19.77 20.04
CA LEU A 320 -4.66 -19.75 20.34
C LEU A 320 -4.07 -21.14 20.10
N ARG A 321 -2.97 -21.24 19.35
CA ARG A 321 -2.24 -22.50 19.10
C ARG A 321 -0.75 -22.20 19.00
N ALA A 322 0.07 -23.13 19.50
CA ALA A 322 1.49 -23.16 19.16
C ALA A 322 1.66 -23.87 17.83
N ASP A 323 2.40 -23.27 16.90
CA ASP A 323 2.78 -23.92 15.64
C ASP A 323 3.98 -24.87 15.84
N GLU A 324 4.38 -25.53 14.75
CA GLU A 324 5.59 -26.37 14.66
C GLU A 324 6.85 -25.63 15.17
N ASP A 325 6.93 -24.31 14.95
CA ASP A 325 8.03 -23.44 15.39
C ASP A 325 7.96 -23.01 16.87
N GLN A 326 7.05 -23.58 17.67
CA GLN A 326 6.79 -23.22 19.08
C GLN A 326 6.38 -21.76 19.29
N LYS A 327 5.94 -21.07 18.24
CA LYS A 327 5.39 -19.71 18.31
C LYS A 327 3.88 -19.76 18.46
N ILE A 328 3.37 -18.88 19.31
CA ILE A 328 1.95 -18.78 19.63
C ILE A 328 1.42 -17.53 18.96
N ARG A 329 0.57 -17.74 17.97
CA ARG A 329 -0.13 -16.66 17.28
C ARG A 329 -1.17 -16.06 18.23
N PHE A 330 -1.29 -14.75 18.26
CA PHE A 330 -2.28 -14.07 19.10
C PHE A 330 -2.99 -12.91 18.38
N LEU A 331 -2.47 -12.46 17.24
CA LEU A 331 -3.05 -11.38 16.44
C LEU A 331 -3.06 -11.75 14.95
N VAL A 332 -4.22 -11.59 14.30
CA VAL A 332 -4.46 -11.86 12.87
C VAL A 332 -4.97 -10.60 12.17
N GLY A 333 -4.56 -10.36 10.93
CA GLY A 333 -5.09 -9.23 10.14
C GLY A 333 -6.46 -9.53 9.51
N ASP A 334 -7.00 -8.55 8.78
CA ASP A 334 -8.32 -8.56 8.12
C ASP A 334 -8.65 -9.79 7.25
N GLN A 335 -7.66 -10.55 6.79
CA GLN A 335 -7.82 -11.77 5.98
C GLN A 335 -7.61 -13.08 6.77
N GLY A 336 -7.54 -13.00 8.11
CA GLY A 336 -7.27 -14.15 8.97
C GLY A 336 -5.83 -14.69 8.87
N VAL A 337 -4.94 -13.98 8.17
CA VAL A 337 -3.53 -14.34 8.08
C VAL A 337 -2.83 -13.99 9.40
N PRO A 338 -2.11 -14.95 10.02
CA PRO A 338 -1.30 -14.70 11.21
C PRO A 338 -0.30 -13.59 10.97
N LYS A 339 -0.39 -12.53 11.77
CA LYS A 339 0.46 -11.35 11.63
C LYS A 339 1.51 -11.30 12.74
N TYR A 340 1.12 -11.70 13.96
CA TYR A 340 1.99 -11.63 15.13
C TYR A 340 1.91 -12.87 16.02
N ALA A 341 3.07 -13.27 16.53
CA ALA A 341 3.23 -14.39 17.44
C ALA A 341 4.28 -14.08 18.52
N PHE A 342 4.37 -14.92 19.55
CA PHE A 342 5.44 -14.88 20.55
C PHE A 342 5.89 -16.29 20.92
N GLU A 343 7.10 -16.41 21.47
CA GLU A 343 7.59 -17.66 22.04
C GLU A 343 7.35 -17.69 23.56
N SER A 344 7.04 -18.87 24.11
CA SER A 344 6.84 -19.04 25.55
C SER A 344 8.05 -18.55 26.34
N GLY A 345 7.83 -17.68 27.33
CA GLY A 345 8.88 -17.07 28.15
C GLY A 345 9.68 -15.94 27.47
N SER A 346 9.42 -15.64 26.20
CA SER A 346 10.05 -14.52 25.50
C SER A 346 9.25 -13.22 25.71
N PRO A 347 9.91 -12.07 25.96
CA PRO A 347 9.25 -10.77 26.01
C PRO A 347 9.02 -10.15 24.63
N ILE A 348 9.35 -10.86 23.55
CA ILE A 348 9.37 -10.35 22.18
C ILE A 348 8.16 -10.86 21.39
N VAL A 349 7.53 -9.94 20.67
CA VAL A 349 6.60 -10.22 19.58
C VAL A 349 7.41 -10.42 18.31
N CYS A 350 7.11 -11.48 17.59
CA CYS A 350 7.55 -11.72 16.23
C CYS A 350 6.44 -11.35 15.25
N ARG A 351 6.82 -10.77 14.12
CA ARG A 351 5.93 -10.51 12.98
C ARG A 351 6.21 -11.52 11.87
N TYR A 352 5.17 -12.04 11.25
CA TYR A 352 5.32 -12.89 10.06
C TYR A 352 5.60 -12.01 8.83
N ASP A 353 6.64 -12.36 8.08
CA ASP A 353 6.92 -11.82 6.76
C ASP A 353 6.38 -12.82 5.73
N GLU A 354 5.27 -12.46 5.07
CA GLU A 354 4.63 -13.31 4.06
C GLU A 354 5.50 -13.51 2.81
N GLN A 355 6.39 -12.57 2.51
CA GLN A 355 7.24 -12.62 1.32
C GLN A 355 8.41 -13.56 1.53
N GLU A 356 9.03 -13.51 2.72
CA GLU A 356 10.12 -14.40 3.10
C GLU A 356 9.62 -15.72 3.70
N GLN A 357 8.35 -15.80 4.06
CA GLN A 357 7.74 -16.88 4.83
C GLN A 357 8.44 -17.14 6.17
N THR A 358 8.95 -16.08 6.82
CA THR A 358 9.71 -16.18 8.07
C THR A 358 9.14 -15.32 9.20
N TRP A 359 9.49 -15.67 10.44
CA TRP A 359 9.18 -14.87 11.62
C TRP A 359 10.37 -13.98 12.00
N ASN A 360 10.11 -12.68 12.13
CA ASN A 360 11.13 -11.68 12.48
C ASN A 360 10.80 -11.02 13.81
N GLU A 361 11.81 -10.78 14.67
CA GLU A 361 11.63 -10.01 15.90
C GLU A 361 11.09 -8.60 15.58
N HIS A 362 10.03 -8.18 16.27
CA HIS A 362 9.33 -6.94 15.93
C HIS A 362 9.38 -5.91 17.06
N ALA A 363 8.94 -6.28 18.27
CA ALA A 363 8.85 -5.36 19.40
C ALA A 363 8.78 -6.11 20.75
N LEU A 364 8.93 -5.38 21.86
CA LEU A 364 8.55 -5.89 23.18
C LEU A 364 7.02 -5.95 23.30
N ILE A 365 6.50 -7.03 23.91
CA ILE A 365 5.06 -7.33 23.98
C ILE A 365 4.25 -6.19 24.62
N ASP A 366 4.72 -5.60 25.71
CA ASP A 366 3.98 -4.55 26.42
C ASP A 366 3.86 -3.26 25.61
N GLY A 367 4.96 -2.76 25.05
CA GLY A 367 4.94 -1.57 24.19
C GLY A 367 4.24 -1.80 22.85
N PHE A 368 4.28 -3.02 22.31
CA PHE A 368 3.49 -3.41 21.14
C PHE A 368 2.00 -3.35 21.44
N LEU A 369 1.53 -4.05 22.48
CA LEU A 369 0.12 -4.09 22.85
C LEU A 369 -0.44 -2.70 23.21
N ALA A 370 0.39 -1.83 23.81
CA ALA A 370 -0.02 -0.46 24.07
C ALA A 370 -0.36 0.30 22.77
N ALA A 371 0.43 0.12 21.71
CA ALA A 371 0.16 0.69 20.40
C ALA A 371 -1.07 0.04 19.73
N GLU A 372 -1.23 -1.28 19.84
CA GLU A 372 -2.39 -1.98 19.27
C GLU A 372 -3.72 -1.57 19.93
N LEU A 373 -3.74 -1.39 21.25
CA LEU A 373 -4.91 -0.87 21.96
C LEU A 373 -5.29 0.53 21.48
N PHE A 374 -4.30 1.37 21.18
CA PHE A 374 -4.54 2.68 20.60
C PHE A 374 -5.16 2.57 19.20
N TRP A 375 -4.59 1.74 18.31
CA TRP A 375 -5.14 1.55 16.96
C TRP A 375 -6.56 0.99 16.98
N ASN A 376 -6.83 0.02 17.84
CA ASN A 376 -8.17 -0.54 17.97
C ASN A 376 -9.17 0.48 18.54
N ALA A 377 -8.73 1.41 19.39
CA ALA A 377 -9.57 2.50 19.86
C ALA A 377 -9.87 3.52 18.75
N MET A 378 -8.89 3.81 17.90
CA MET A 378 -9.07 4.71 16.75
C MET A 378 -10.05 4.16 15.71
N GLY A 379 -10.07 2.84 15.51
CA GLY A 379 -11.02 2.19 14.60
C GLY A 379 -12.48 2.21 15.07
N GLN A 380 -12.80 2.83 16.20
CA GLN A 380 -14.16 2.93 16.73
C GLN A 380 -14.91 4.16 16.17
N GLU A 381 -14.96 4.30 14.83
CA GLU A 381 -15.64 5.41 14.14
C GLU A 381 -17.10 5.55 14.55
N HIS A 382 -17.78 4.44 14.83
CA HIS A 382 -19.18 4.43 15.28
C HIS A 382 -19.40 5.11 16.64
N LEU A 383 -18.34 5.29 17.44
CA LEU A 383 -18.34 6.08 18.68
C LEU A 383 -18.01 7.55 18.43
N GLY A 384 -17.87 7.96 17.18
CA GLY A 384 -17.48 9.31 16.77
C GLY A 384 -16.00 9.59 16.97
N VAL A 385 -15.15 8.56 17.08
CA VAL A 385 -13.70 8.75 17.13
C VAL A 385 -13.23 9.27 15.77
N VAL A 386 -12.49 10.36 15.80
CA VAL A 386 -11.84 10.96 14.62
C VAL A 386 -10.33 10.88 14.78
N LEU A 387 -9.62 10.75 13.67
CA LEU A 387 -8.19 10.58 13.61
C LEU A 387 -7.57 11.69 12.74
N ALA A 388 -6.40 12.17 13.16
CA ALA A 388 -5.60 13.08 12.35
C ALA A 388 -4.11 12.77 12.51
N GLU A 389 -3.32 13.10 11.49
CA GLU A 389 -1.87 12.94 11.48
C GLU A 389 -1.16 14.30 11.62
N LEU A 390 -0.10 14.31 12.42
CA LEU A 390 0.93 15.33 12.39
C LEU A 390 2.24 14.75 11.86
N SER A 391 2.63 15.14 10.65
CA SER A 391 3.89 14.72 10.03
C SER A 391 5.09 15.56 10.52
N GLN A 392 6.32 15.12 10.21
CA GLN A 392 7.57 15.83 10.53
C GLN A 392 7.79 16.09 12.04
N CYS A 393 7.27 15.20 12.87
CA CYS A 393 7.51 15.21 14.30
C CYS A 393 8.99 14.93 14.63
N THR A 394 9.46 15.50 15.74
CA THR A 394 10.76 15.16 16.31
C THR A 394 10.57 14.78 17.77
N GLY A 395 11.57 14.16 18.39
CA GLY A 395 11.54 13.92 19.85
C GLY A 395 11.38 15.20 20.68
N ARG A 396 11.59 16.39 20.09
CA ARG A 396 11.33 17.68 20.72
C ARG A 396 9.89 18.14 20.62
N THR A 397 9.09 17.63 19.67
CA THR A 397 7.68 18.01 19.47
C THR A 397 6.86 17.79 20.75
N PHE A 398 7.13 16.69 21.45
CA PHE A 398 6.46 16.30 22.70
C PHE A 398 7.23 16.65 23.97
N GLY A 399 8.43 17.23 23.86
CA GLY A 399 9.19 17.67 25.03
C GLY A 399 8.52 18.87 25.70
N ALA A 400 8.88 19.20 26.95
CA ALA A 400 8.25 20.29 27.72
C ALA A 400 8.27 21.68 27.04
N LYS A 401 9.18 21.90 26.07
CA LYS A 401 9.28 23.13 25.25
C LYS A 401 8.79 22.93 23.81
N GLY A 402 8.29 21.74 23.49
CA GLY A 402 7.75 21.37 22.19
C GLY A 402 6.35 21.90 21.96
N ARG A 403 5.93 21.93 20.69
CA ARG A 403 4.61 22.41 20.27
C ARG A 403 3.47 21.68 20.98
N LEU A 404 3.61 20.37 21.17
CA LEU A 404 2.60 19.53 21.83
C LEU A 404 2.86 19.30 23.33
N GLY A 405 4.04 19.63 23.85
CA GLY A 405 4.43 19.27 25.22
C GLY A 405 3.70 20.02 26.33
N ARG A 406 2.91 21.06 26.01
CA ARG A 406 2.00 21.71 26.96
C ARG A 406 0.63 21.05 27.01
N SER A 407 0.21 20.43 25.91
CA SER A 407 -1.13 19.88 25.72
C SER A 407 -1.16 18.37 25.90
N LEU A 408 -0.03 17.69 25.65
CA LEU A 408 0.08 16.24 25.70
C LEU A 408 1.22 15.80 26.63
N SER A 409 0.93 14.83 27.49
CA SER A 409 1.89 14.21 28.39
C SER A 409 2.13 12.75 28.02
N PRO A 410 3.38 12.28 28.05
CA PRO A 410 3.70 10.87 27.79
C PRO A 410 3.07 9.93 28.80
N VAL A 411 2.43 8.86 28.32
CA VAL A 411 1.81 7.81 29.14
C VAL A 411 2.55 6.49 28.96
N GLY A 412 2.68 5.71 30.03
CA GLY A 412 3.29 4.38 29.96
C GLY A 412 4.76 4.39 29.55
N LYS A 413 5.54 5.42 29.92
CA LYS A 413 6.96 5.58 29.52
C LYS A 413 7.83 4.33 29.71
N GLU A 414 7.56 3.55 30.76
CA GLU A 414 8.30 2.34 31.05
C GLU A 414 7.91 1.19 30.09
N LEU A 415 6.65 1.13 29.63
CA LEU A 415 6.18 0.18 28.61
C LEU A 415 6.75 0.52 27.23
N THR A 416 6.81 1.80 26.88
CA THR A 416 7.27 2.23 25.56
C THR A 416 8.80 2.37 25.49
N ARG A 417 9.51 2.16 26.61
CA ARG A 417 10.98 2.23 26.64
C ARG A 417 11.57 1.11 25.80
N GLY A 418 12.32 1.51 24.77
CA GLY A 418 12.95 0.58 23.82
C GLY A 418 12.04 0.18 22.66
N CYS A 419 10.83 0.74 22.58
CA CYS A 419 9.92 0.56 21.46
C CYS A 419 10.01 1.76 20.51
N PRO A 420 9.75 1.59 19.20
CA PRO A 420 9.77 2.68 18.23
C PRO A 420 8.62 3.67 18.44
N ARG A 421 7.56 3.26 19.14
CA ARG A 421 6.33 4.04 19.34
C ARG A 421 6.20 4.48 20.79
N SER A 422 5.62 5.66 21.00
CA SER A 422 5.36 6.24 22.31
C SER A 422 3.97 6.84 22.39
N LEU A 423 3.27 6.61 23.50
CA LEU A 423 1.92 7.12 23.74
C LEU A 423 1.92 8.41 24.53
N TYR A 424 0.97 9.27 24.21
CA TYR A 424 0.71 10.54 24.87
C TYR A 424 -0.80 10.73 25.04
N ALA A 425 -1.18 11.49 26.07
CA ALA A 425 -2.57 11.86 26.30
C ALA A 425 -2.68 13.32 26.76
N SER A 426 -3.82 13.96 26.47
CA SER A 426 -4.17 15.23 27.11
C SER A 426 -4.51 15.02 28.60
N PRO A 427 -4.35 16.04 29.46
CA PRO A 427 -4.67 15.92 30.88
C PRO A 427 -6.12 15.55 31.20
N ASP A 428 -7.05 15.85 30.29
CA ASP A 428 -8.47 15.49 30.40
C ASP A 428 -8.84 14.22 29.62
N HIS A 429 -7.82 13.50 29.11
CA HIS A 429 -7.93 12.25 28.35
C HIS A 429 -8.85 12.34 27.13
N LYS A 430 -9.13 13.54 26.60
CA LYS A 430 -9.91 13.72 25.37
C LYS A 430 -9.10 13.53 24.10
N ILE A 431 -7.78 13.59 24.20
CA ILE A 431 -6.86 13.38 23.09
C ILE A 431 -5.89 12.28 23.46
N LEU A 432 -5.80 11.27 22.60
CA LEU A 432 -4.73 10.28 22.62
C LEU A 432 -3.82 10.52 21.42
N ALA A 433 -2.52 10.31 21.58
CA ALA A 433 -1.59 10.38 20.48
C ALA A 433 -0.55 9.25 20.54
N LEU A 434 -0.24 8.69 19.39
CA LEU A 434 0.82 7.70 19.20
C LEU A 434 1.87 8.30 18.28
N TYR A 435 3.05 8.56 18.83
CA TYR A 435 4.21 9.00 18.08
C TYR A 435 5.01 7.80 17.60
N ASP A 436 5.26 7.71 16.31
CA ASP A 436 6.17 6.75 15.69
C ASP A 436 7.52 7.43 15.43
N GLY A 437 8.53 7.04 16.20
CA GLY A 437 9.88 7.60 16.12
C GLY A 437 10.65 7.21 14.86
N GLU A 438 10.30 6.09 14.23
CA GLU A 438 10.90 5.67 12.95
C GLU A 438 10.35 6.52 11.81
N ARG A 439 9.02 6.71 11.79
CA ARG A 439 8.33 7.49 10.75
C ARG A 439 8.38 8.99 10.95
N LYS A 440 8.69 9.44 12.17
CA LYS A 440 8.62 10.86 12.58
C LYS A 440 7.22 11.43 12.35
N THR A 441 6.19 10.63 12.60
CA THR A 441 4.79 11.04 12.52
C THR A 441 4.08 10.76 13.83
N ALA A 442 3.01 11.50 14.09
CA ALA A 442 2.14 11.25 15.22
C ALA A 442 0.70 11.16 14.74
N CYS A 443 0.01 10.09 15.14
CA CYS A 443 -1.43 9.95 14.96
C CYS A 443 -2.11 10.42 16.23
N LEU A 444 -3.14 11.25 16.10
CA LEU A 444 -3.89 11.83 17.20
C LEU A 444 -5.37 11.47 17.04
N ALA A 445 -6.02 11.05 18.11
CA ALA A 445 -7.46 10.77 18.14
C ALA A 445 -8.18 11.57 19.20
N SER A 446 -9.44 11.88 18.90
CA SER A 446 -10.42 12.36 19.87
C SER A 446 -11.81 11.83 19.56
N VAL A 447 -12.69 11.83 20.56
CA VAL A 447 -14.13 11.67 20.32
C VAL A 447 -14.70 13.01 19.85
N GLY A 448 -15.10 13.05 18.58
CA GLY A 448 -15.49 14.26 17.84
C GLY A 448 -14.29 15.16 17.50
N GLU A 449 -14.48 16.09 16.55
CA GLU A 449 -13.41 16.95 16.03
C GLU A 449 -12.95 18.07 16.98
N GLY A 450 -13.80 18.45 17.93
CA GLY A 450 -13.59 19.63 18.79
C GLY A 450 -12.24 19.65 19.52
N PRO A 451 -11.85 18.57 20.23
CA PRO A 451 -10.58 18.53 20.95
C PRO A 451 -9.36 18.69 20.03
N LEU A 452 -9.34 18.06 18.86
CA LEU A 452 -8.23 18.19 17.90
C LEU A 452 -8.18 19.58 17.26
N LYS A 453 -9.34 20.18 16.92
CA LYS A 453 -9.39 21.57 16.43
C LYS A 453 -8.86 22.57 17.46
N GLN A 454 -9.22 22.40 18.73
CA GLN A 454 -8.66 23.22 19.80
C GLN A 454 -7.14 23.03 19.93
N LEU A 455 -6.66 21.79 19.75
CA LEU A 455 -5.23 21.51 19.78
C LEU A 455 -4.48 22.19 18.62
N GLU A 456 -5.05 22.22 17.41
CA GLU A 456 -4.49 22.96 16.27
C GLU A 456 -4.29 24.44 16.59
N GLU A 457 -5.33 25.08 17.14
CA GLU A 457 -5.31 26.47 17.55
C GLU A 457 -4.29 26.74 18.66
N ASP A 458 -4.31 25.95 19.73
CA ASP A 458 -3.47 26.16 20.92
C ASP A 458 -1.99 25.89 20.65
N ALA A 459 -1.69 24.87 19.84
CA ALA A 459 -0.33 24.45 19.53
C ALA A 459 0.24 25.10 18.26
N GLY A 460 -0.59 25.79 17.47
CA GLY A 460 -0.21 26.38 16.19
C GLY A 460 0.30 25.32 15.21
N ILE A 461 -0.45 24.23 15.08
CA ILE A 461 -0.16 23.11 14.18
C ILE A 461 -1.28 22.94 13.17
N GLU A 462 -0.96 22.29 12.05
CA GLU A 462 -1.92 21.89 11.03
C GLU A 462 -1.95 20.37 11.03
N LEU A 463 -3.13 19.80 11.26
CA LEU A 463 -3.35 18.36 11.25
C LEU A 463 -3.92 17.93 9.90
N SER A 464 -3.42 16.80 9.41
CA SER A 464 -3.99 16.10 8.27
C SER A 464 -5.11 15.19 8.77
N TRP A 465 -6.36 15.58 8.57
CA TRP A 465 -7.53 14.80 8.99
C TRP A 465 -7.62 13.51 8.17
N LEU A 466 -7.67 12.38 8.86
CA LEU A 466 -7.80 11.06 8.25
C LEU A 466 -9.28 10.68 8.37
N VAL A 467 -9.99 10.72 7.23
CA VAL A 467 -11.43 10.42 7.13
C VAL A 467 -11.63 8.94 6.87
#